data_AF-A0A7S1FTQ5-F1
#
_entry.id   AF-A0A7S1FTQ5-F1
#
_cell.length_a   1.000
_cell.length_b   1.000
_cell.length_c   1.000
_cell.angle_alpha   90.00
_cell.angle_beta   90.00
_cell.angle_gamma   90.00
#
_symmetry.space_group_name_H-M   'P 1'
#
loop_
_entity.id
_entity.type
_entity.pdbx_description
1 polymer ?
#
loop_
_entity_poly.entity_id
_entity_poly.type
_entity_poly.pdbx_seq_one_letter_code
_entity_poly.pdbx_strand_id
1 'polypeptide(L)'
;GRSRISPSSKSAMGFWFQSNESKNKLVTKDLAINSHLGSNLLKNGDNNISQKANLDITVVEPHRKSRFYYWLSLIALSGVSLVATIDATYGEGRDKYQNLALLCSGTTLVISFVVSLMHISSVTTRYVVGTKFEGLCSYILMICWDVGLAVMSKPDNNLALDKDTGYIKNANIYFSSWGAFVVTVIIFAKYIQSIHNINLRAELKRRPRRLTLWFGLMASSLILSGSSGDIYTSKCETENSNISFCVIANRSVILGLCTGFVGLGMACFLLFSSENAKTLIFLSAELVVSFVMATVNGIGVSHITRESGPGGVINNLFFASWGCLCLSIWIFFNCLDEISSNKEKRQIERACYHDMSRREVLTKINGNDQIYTVA
;
A
#
# COMPACT_ATOMS: atom_id res chain seq x y z
N GLY A 1 -29.25 30.50 29.90
CA GLY A 1 -28.10 30.72 29.00
C GLY A 1 -28.15 29.70 27.88
N ARG A 2 -28.23 30.14 26.62
CA ARG A 2 -28.39 29.28 25.45
C ARG A 2 -27.05 28.63 25.07
N SER A 3 -26.96 27.31 25.21
CA SER A 3 -25.89 26.47 24.67
C SER A 3 -26.05 26.35 23.15
N ARG A 4 -25.09 26.91 22.40
CA ARG A 4 -24.94 26.67 20.95
C ARG A 4 -24.30 25.30 20.75
N ILE A 5 -25.07 24.36 20.22
CA ILE A 5 -24.58 23.14 19.60
C ILE A 5 -24.28 23.50 18.13
N SER A 6 -23.01 23.42 17.73
CA SER A 6 -22.63 23.55 16.32
C SER A 6 -22.84 22.20 15.60
N PRO A 7 -23.37 22.19 14.38
CA PRO A 7 -23.45 20.98 13.59
C PRO A 7 -22.30 20.87 12.58
N SER A 8 -21.95 19.61 12.31
CA SER A 8 -21.41 19.09 11.06
C SER A 8 -19.91 19.23 10.76
N SER A 9 -19.20 18.11 10.93
CA SER A 9 -18.02 17.74 10.13
C SER A 9 -18.32 16.43 9.38
N LYS A 10 -19.24 16.49 8.43
CA LYS A 10 -19.41 15.45 7.39
C LYS A 10 -19.03 16.04 6.05
N SER A 11 -17.76 15.96 5.67
CA SER A 11 -17.28 15.89 4.28
C SER A 11 -15.76 16.01 4.24
N ALA A 12 -15.03 14.89 4.12
CA ALA A 12 -13.62 14.92 3.72
C ALA A 12 -13.09 13.60 3.12
N MET A 13 -13.87 12.51 3.07
CA MET A 13 -13.38 11.19 2.67
C MET A 13 -14.02 10.67 1.37
N GLY A 14 -14.19 11.55 0.37
CA GLY A 14 -14.83 11.21 -0.92
C GLY A 14 -14.01 11.50 -2.18
N PHE A 15 -12.81 12.09 -2.08
CA PHE A 15 -12.16 12.69 -3.25
C PHE A 15 -11.12 11.83 -3.99
N TRP A 16 -10.91 10.57 -3.62
CA TRP A 16 -9.78 9.77 -4.15
C TRP A 16 -10.12 8.75 -5.25
N PHE A 17 -11.40 8.55 -5.62
CA PHE A 17 -11.76 7.36 -6.41
C PHE A 17 -12.03 7.53 -7.91
N GLN A 18 -11.98 8.75 -8.49
CA GLN A 18 -12.53 8.96 -9.85
C GLN A 18 -11.51 9.24 -10.98
N SER A 19 -10.20 9.12 -10.76
CA SER A 19 -9.19 9.59 -11.74
C SER A 19 -8.58 8.53 -12.68
N ASN A 20 -8.79 7.22 -12.48
CA ASN A 20 -8.02 6.20 -13.22
C ASN A 20 -8.77 5.46 -14.35
N GLU A 21 -10.09 5.55 -14.43
CA GLU A 21 -10.85 4.74 -15.40
C GLU A 21 -10.82 5.31 -16.83
N SER A 22 -10.62 6.62 -16.99
CA SER A 22 -10.58 7.29 -18.30
C SER A 22 -9.27 7.11 -19.08
N LYS A 23 -8.19 6.62 -18.46
CA LYS A 23 -6.89 6.44 -19.13
C LYS A 23 -6.78 5.13 -19.91
N ASN A 24 -7.54 4.10 -19.55
CA ASN A 24 -7.43 2.78 -20.20
C ASN A 24 -8.11 2.69 -21.58
N LYS A 25 -9.07 3.56 -21.88
CA LYS A 25 -9.75 3.60 -23.19
C LYS A 25 -8.95 4.31 -24.30
N LEU A 26 -7.94 5.12 -23.95
CA LEU A 26 -7.09 5.77 -24.97
C LEU A 26 -5.96 4.86 -25.46
N VAL A 27 -5.42 3.99 -24.61
CA VAL A 27 -4.24 3.16 -24.92
C VAL A 27 -4.54 2.08 -25.99
N THR A 28 -5.78 1.62 -26.11
CA THR A 28 -6.16 0.62 -27.13
C THR A 28 -6.27 1.19 -28.55
N LYS A 29 -6.44 2.51 -28.73
CA LYS A 29 -6.44 3.12 -30.07
C LYS A 29 -5.04 3.31 -30.64
N ASP A 30 -4.03 3.53 -29.80
CA ASP A 30 -2.65 3.76 -30.26
C ASP A 30 -1.92 2.45 -30.66
N LEU A 31 -2.39 1.29 -30.17
CA LEU A 31 -1.81 -0.01 -30.52
C LEU A 31 -2.14 -0.48 -31.95
N ALA A 32 -3.25 -0.01 -32.54
CA ALA A 32 -3.62 -0.36 -33.91
C ALA A 32 -2.85 0.43 -34.98
N ILE A 33 -2.29 1.60 -34.64
CA ILE A 33 -1.56 2.47 -35.58
C ILE A 33 -0.09 2.02 -35.71
N ASN A 34 0.49 1.44 -34.65
CA ASN A 34 1.91 1.07 -34.64
C ASN A 34 2.24 -0.25 -35.35
N SER A 35 1.28 -1.14 -35.60
CA SER A 35 1.54 -2.39 -36.33
C SER A 35 1.86 -2.15 -37.81
N HIS A 36 1.46 -1.01 -38.38
CA HIS A 36 1.74 -0.65 -39.77
C HIS A 36 3.09 0.06 -39.98
N LEU A 37 3.72 0.56 -38.90
CA LEU A 37 5.00 1.27 -38.97
C LEU A 37 6.23 0.34 -38.83
N GLY A 38 6.04 -0.87 -38.28
CA GLY A 38 7.11 -1.82 -38.01
C GLY A 38 7.72 -2.48 -39.26
N SER A 39 7.00 -2.54 -40.39
CA SER A 39 7.50 -3.17 -41.61
C SER A 39 8.46 -2.29 -42.43
N ASN A 40 8.49 -0.98 -42.17
CA ASN A 40 9.35 -0.05 -42.91
C ASN A 40 10.68 0.28 -42.20
N LEU A 41 10.84 -0.12 -40.93
CA LEU A 41 12.01 0.21 -40.12
C LEU A 41 13.16 -0.80 -40.22
N LEU A 42 12.97 -1.95 -40.88
CA LEU A 42 14.03 -2.96 -41.06
C LEU A 42 15.04 -2.63 -42.18
N LYS A 43 14.91 -1.49 -42.87
CA LYS A 43 15.81 -1.12 -43.98
C LYS A 43 16.93 -0.12 -43.65
N ASN A 44 16.95 0.48 -42.46
CA ASN A 44 17.98 1.47 -42.09
C ASN A 44 18.74 1.04 -40.81
N GLY A 45 19.85 0.34 -41.00
CA GLY A 45 20.63 -0.32 -39.95
C GLY A 45 21.43 0.58 -39.01
N ASP A 46 21.70 1.84 -39.35
CA ASP A 46 22.76 2.60 -38.66
C ASP A 46 22.29 3.75 -37.74
N ASN A 47 20.99 4.07 -37.69
CA ASN A 47 20.46 5.16 -36.85
C ASN A 47 19.94 4.71 -35.46
N ASN A 48 20.10 3.43 -35.11
CA ASN A 48 19.40 2.82 -33.97
C ASN A 48 20.06 3.05 -32.58
N ILE A 49 21.30 3.55 -32.53
CA ILE A 49 22.00 3.76 -31.24
C ILE A 49 21.46 5.02 -30.51
N SER A 50 21.20 6.11 -31.22
CA SER A 50 20.65 7.34 -30.61
C SER A 50 19.19 7.20 -30.15
N GLN A 51 18.40 6.34 -30.82
CA GLN A 51 17.01 6.13 -30.42
C GLN A 51 16.88 5.30 -29.14
N LYS A 52 17.80 4.36 -28.90
CA LYS A 52 17.83 3.55 -27.67
C LYS A 52 18.17 4.39 -26.43
N ALA A 53 19.09 5.35 -26.56
CA ALA A 53 19.42 6.29 -25.49
C ALA A 53 18.26 7.22 -25.12
N ASN A 54 17.47 7.67 -26.09
CA ASN A 54 16.30 8.51 -25.83
C ASN A 54 15.13 7.74 -25.19
N LEU A 55 14.99 6.44 -25.49
CA LEU A 55 13.94 5.62 -24.90
C LEU A 55 14.17 5.38 -23.39
N ASP A 56 15.41 5.14 -22.97
CA ASP A 56 15.73 4.92 -21.55
C ASP A 56 15.55 6.18 -20.68
N ILE A 57 15.75 7.37 -21.24
CA ILE A 57 15.57 8.64 -20.51
C ILE A 57 14.09 8.87 -20.14
N THR A 58 13.14 8.48 -21.01
CA THR A 58 11.71 8.72 -20.77
C THR A 58 11.09 7.83 -19.68
N VAL A 59 11.66 6.64 -19.42
CA VAL A 59 11.09 5.66 -18.47
C VAL A 59 11.49 5.96 -17.02
N VAL A 60 12.49 6.79 -16.77
CA VAL A 60 12.97 7.12 -15.41
C VAL A 60 12.12 8.20 -14.70
N GLU A 61 11.49 9.11 -15.45
CA GLU A 61 10.72 10.23 -14.89
C GLU A 61 9.49 9.88 -14.01
N PRO A 62 8.61 8.91 -14.35
CA PRO A 62 7.31 8.80 -13.68
C PRO A 62 7.41 8.38 -12.20
N HIS A 63 8.45 7.64 -11.80
CA HIS A 63 8.61 7.24 -10.39
C HIS A 63 9.10 8.38 -9.51
N ARG A 64 9.88 9.30 -10.06
CA ARG A 64 10.42 10.45 -9.32
C ARG A 64 9.30 11.34 -8.79
N LYS A 65 8.29 11.62 -9.63
CA LYS A 65 7.14 12.46 -9.28
C LYS A 65 6.30 11.82 -8.16
N SER A 66 6.06 10.51 -8.22
CA SER A 66 5.28 9.81 -7.18
C SER A 66 5.94 9.85 -5.80
N ARG A 67 7.27 9.68 -5.69
CA ARG A 67 7.98 9.70 -4.40
C ARG A 67 7.98 11.07 -3.74
N PHE A 68 8.11 12.13 -4.53
CA PHE A 68 8.05 13.50 -4.04
C PHE A 68 6.75 13.80 -3.29
N TYR A 69 5.60 13.35 -3.80
CA TYR A 69 4.31 13.58 -3.13
C TYR A 69 4.19 12.86 -1.77
N TYR A 70 4.84 11.71 -1.60
CA TYR A 70 4.87 11.03 -0.30
C TYR A 70 5.73 11.80 0.71
N TRP A 71 6.91 12.30 0.30
CA TRP A 71 7.72 13.17 1.16
C TRP A 71 6.98 14.45 1.55
N LEU A 72 6.25 15.08 0.62
CA LEU A 72 5.43 16.25 0.89
C LEU A 72 4.27 15.95 1.86
N SER A 73 3.64 14.79 1.69
CA SER A 73 2.60 14.31 2.61
C SER A 73 3.17 14.08 4.01
N LEU A 74 4.39 13.54 4.11
CA LEU A 74 5.07 13.35 5.39
C LEU A 74 5.39 14.67 6.10
N ILE A 75 5.76 15.73 5.37
CA ILE A 75 5.89 17.09 5.92
C ILE A 75 4.57 17.54 6.52
N ALA A 76 3.47 17.47 5.76
CA ALA A 76 2.17 17.94 6.21
C ALA A 76 1.69 17.19 7.46
N LEU A 77 1.78 15.86 7.46
CA LEU A 77 1.34 15.02 8.57
C LEU A 77 2.22 15.20 9.81
N SER A 78 3.55 15.28 9.64
CA SER A 78 4.46 15.55 10.76
C SER A 78 4.26 16.95 11.34
N GLY A 79 3.95 17.94 10.50
CA GLY A 79 3.64 19.29 10.93
C GLY A 79 2.36 19.36 11.76
N VAL A 80 1.28 18.72 11.30
CA VAL A 80 0.02 18.60 12.07
C VAL A 80 0.26 17.88 13.40
N SER A 81 0.99 16.78 13.38
CA SER A 81 1.35 16.02 14.59
C SER A 81 2.16 16.87 15.57
N LEU A 82 3.16 17.60 15.09
CA LEU A 82 4.02 18.45 15.91
C LEU A 82 3.22 19.57 16.58
N VAL A 83 2.45 20.34 15.80
CA VAL A 83 1.65 21.46 16.33
C VAL A 83 0.61 20.95 17.32
N ALA A 84 -0.08 19.86 17.01
CA ALA A 84 -1.07 19.28 17.91
C ALA A 84 -0.44 18.74 19.20
N THR A 85 0.79 18.19 19.14
CA THR A 85 1.53 17.75 20.33
C THR A 85 1.97 18.94 21.19
N ILE A 86 2.40 20.05 20.58
CA ILE A 86 2.74 21.28 21.31
C ILE A 86 1.51 21.81 22.04
N ASP A 87 0.36 21.86 21.36
CA ASP A 87 -0.91 22.32 21.94
C ASP A 87 -1.37 21.42 23.09
N ALA A 88 -1.33 20.10 22.90
CA ALA A 88 -1.70 19.12 23.93
C ALA A 88 -0.79 19.11 25.16
N THR A 89 0.42 19.66 25.05
CA THR A 89 1.42 19.71 26.13
C THR A 89 1.60 21.13 26.68
N TYR A 90 0.80 22.10 26.22
CA TYR A 90 0.89 23.48 26.68
C TYR A 90 0.24 23.62 28.05
N GLY A 91 1.02 24.05 29.05
CA GLY A 91 0.53 24.31 30.41
C GLY A 91 0.59 23.11 31.37
N GLU A 92 0.72 21.89 30.85
CA GLU A 92 1.07 20.71 31.65
C GLU A 92 2.60 20.54 31.66
N GLY A 93 3.21 20.26 32.81
CA GLY A 93 4.65 20.01 32.87
C GLY A 93 5.04 18.87 31.93
N ARG A 94 6.01 19.11 31.03
CA ARG A 94 6.33 18.14 29.97
C ARG A 94 6.99 16.88 30.52
N ASP A 95 6.36 15.73 30.26
CA ASP A 95 6.95 14.42 30.53
C ASP A 95 7.96 14.01 29.44
N LYS A 96 8.85 13.07 29.76
CA LYS A 96 9.84 12.47 28.84
C LYS A 96 9.18 11.90 27.57
N TYR A 97 8.01 11.27 27.71
CA TYR A 97 7.28 10.72 26.56
C TYR A 97 6.71 11.80 25.63
N GLN A 98 6.25 12.92 26.20
CA GLN A 98 5.80 14.07 25.44
C GLN A 98 6.96 14.72 24.67
N ASN A 99 8.13 14.85 25.31
CA ASN A 99 9.35 15.32 24.65
C ASN A 99 9.79 14.38 23.52
N LEU A 100 9.67 13.06 23.71
CA LEU A 100 9.97 12.07 22.67
C LEU A 100 9.01 12.19 21.47
N ALA A 101 7.71 12.41 21.72
CA ALA A 101 6.72 12.66 20.68
C ALA A 101 7.05 13.95 19.88
N LEU A 102 7.40 15.03 20.57
CA LEU A 102 7.84 16.28 19.95
C LEU A 102 9.11 16.08 19.10
N LEU A 103 10.09 15.32 19.62
CA LEU A 103 11.32 15.00 18.91
C LEU A 103 11.05 14.18 17.65
N CYS A 104 10.18 13.17 17.73
CA CYS A 104 9.80 12.32 16.58
C CYS A 104 9.18 13.14 15.45
N SER A 105 8.16 13.95 15.75
CA SER A 105 7.48 14.76 14.73
C SER A 105 8.36 15.89 14.20
N GLY A 106 9.14 16.54 15.07
CA GLY A 106 10.07 17.61 14.70
C GLY A 106 11.22 17.13 13.80
N THR A 107 11.89 16.03 14.17
CA THR A 107 12.97 15.46 13.36
C THR A 107 12.47 14.95 12.02
N THR A 108 11.30 14.30 11.98
CA THR A 108 10.67 13.87 10.72
C THR A 108 10.36 15.07 9.83
N LEU A 109 9.79 16.15 10.38
CA LEU A 109 9.44 17.35 9.63
C LEU A 109 10.69 17.94 8.97
N VAL A 110 11.78 18.09 9.72
CA VAL A 110 13.05 18.63 9.21
C VAL A 110 13.65 17.75 8.13
N ILE A 111 13.78 16.43 8.38
CA ILE A 111 14.35 15.49 7.39
C ILE A 111 13.51 15.49 6.12
N SER A 112 12.18 15.39 6.25
CA SER A 112 11.28 15.32 5.10
C SER A 112 11.29 16.61 4.29
N PHE A 113 11.42 17.76 4.95
CA PHE A 113 11.56 19.06 4.31
C PHE A 113 12.86 19.14 3.51
N VAL A 114 14.00 18.78 4.11
CA VAL A 114 15.31 18.76 3.43
C VAL A 114 15.29 17.83 2.21
N VAL A 115 14.81 16.59 2.38
CA VAL A 115 14.72 15.62 1.29
C VAL A 115 13.80 16.14 0.17
N SER A 116 12.66 16.76 0.51
CA SER A 116 11.75 17.35 -0.48
C SER A 116 12.39 18.50 -1.27
N LEU A 117 13.19 19.36 -0.63
CA LEU A 117 13.95 20.39 -1.34
C LEU A 117 14.98 19.78 -2.30
N MET A 118 15.65 18.70 -1.90
CA MET A 118 16.58 17.97 -2.78
C MET A 118 15.87 17.27 -3.94
N HIS A 119 14.58 16.94 -3.82
CA HIS A 119 13.78 16.42 -4.93
C HIS A 119 13.41 17.50 -5.98
N ILE A 120 13.37 18.78 -5.59
CA ILE A 120 13.05 19.89 -6.50
C ILE A 120 14.26 20.26 -7.36
N SER A 121 15.48 20.18 -6.81
CA SER A 121 16.70 20.56 -7.52
C SER A 121 17.23 19.45 -8.44
N SER A 122 17.27 19.72 -9.75
CA SER A 122 17.71 18.78 -10.79
C SER A 122 19.08 18.14 -10.53
N VAL A 123 20.00 18.90 -9.92
CA VAL A 123 21.37 18.48 -9.58
C VAL A 123 21.35 17.54 -8.38
N THR A 124 20.72 17.96 -7.27
CA THR A 124 20.73 17.21 -6.00
C THR A 124 19.90 15.93 -6.08
N THR A 125 18.84 15.91 -6.89
CA THR A 125 17.99 14.73 -7.00
C THR A 125 18.74 13.51 -7.57
N ARG A 126 19.84 13.70 -8.33
CA ARG A 126 20.71 12.59 -8.77
C ARG A 126 21.42 11.89 -7.61
N TYR A 127 21.66 12.61 -6.51
CA TYR A 127 22.35 12.10 -5.32
C TYR A 127 21.40 11.56 -4.26
N VAL A 128 20.11 11.90 -4.33
CA VAL A 128 19.12 11.49 -3.33
C VAL A 128 18.25 10.33 -3.83
N VAL A 129 17.64 10.47 -5.00
CA VAL A 129 16.59 9.53 -5.41
C VAL A 129 17.16 8.19 -5.82
N GLY A 130 16.73 7.14 -5.13
CA GLY A 130 17.19 5.77 -5.34
C GLY A 130 18.59 5.48 -4.78
N THR A 131 19.21 6.43 -4.07
CA THR A 131 20.54 6.23 -3.47
C THR A 131 20.42 5.65 -2.07
N LYS A 132 21.52 5.13 -1.53
CA LYS A 132 21.59 4.63 -0.15
C LYS A 132 21.18 5.68 0.89
N PHE A 133 21.33 6.96 0.57
CA PHE A 133 20.94 8.07 1.44
C PHE A 133 19.42 8.15 1.67
N GLU A 134 18.60 8.13 0.60
CA GLU A 134 17.13 8.09 0.71
C GLU A 134 16.68 6.86 1.53
N GLY A 135 17.34 5.73 1.31
CA GLY A 135 17.11 4.51 2.07
C GLY A 135 17.37 4.63 3.57
N LEU A 136 18.54 5.15 3.92
CA LEU A 136 18.92 5.36 5.30
C LEU A 136 17.96 6.33 6.00
N CYS A 137 17.62 7.45 5.36
CA CYS A 137 16.65 8.40 5.90
C CYS A 137 15.28 7.75 6.09
N SER A 138 14.74 7.06 5.08
CA SER A 138 13.43 6.41 5.18
C SER A 138 13.41 5.29 6.23
N TYR A 139 14.48 4.53 6.38
CA TYR A 139 14.62 3.50 7.42
C TYR A 139 14.67 4.09 8.83
N ILE A 140 15.46 5.15 9.05
CA ILE A 140 15.52 5.84 10.34
C ILE A 140 14.15 6.43 10.70
N LEU A 141 13.48 7.07 9.73
CA LEU A 141 12.14 7.60 9.97
C LEU A 141 11.12 6.51 10.27
N MET A 142 11.25 5.33 9.64
CA MET A 142 10.36 4.20 9.91
C MET A 142 10.48 3.73 11.35
N ILE A 143 11.70 3.57 11.86
CA ILE A 143 11.94 3.25 13.28
C ILE A 143 11.43 4.38 14.19
N CYS A 144 11.71 5.63 13.82
CA CYS A 144 11.29 6.80 14.59
C CYS A 144 9.76 6.84 14.75
N TRP A 145 9.01 6.62 13.67
CA TRP A 145 7.55 6.60 13.72
C TRP A 145 6.97 5.35 14.35
N ASP A 146 7.64 4.20 14.29
CA ASP A 146 7.21 3.01 15.03
C ASP A 146 7.20 3.29 16.55
N VAL A 147 8.32 3.83 17.06
CA VAL A 147 8.43 4.25 18.47
C VAL A 147 7.50 5.42 18.78
N GLY A 148 7.47 6.45 17.93
CA GLY A 148 6.65 7.65 18.11
C GLY A 148 5.16 7.34 18.13
N LEU A 149 4.69 6.45 17.26
CA LEU A 149 3.30 6.01 17.21
C LEU A 149 2.91 5.24 18.47
N ALA A 150 3.78 4.35 18.96
CA ALA A 150 3.57 3.63 20.22
C ALA A 150 3.43 4.61 21.40
N VAL A 151 4.29 5.63 21.46
CA VAL A 151 4.27 6.66 22.52
C VAL A 151 3.03 7.54 22.42
N MET A 152 2.72 8.07 21.24
CA MET A 152 1.57 8.98 21.06
C MET A 152 0.24 8.27 21.27
N SER A 153 0.16 6.99 20.92
CA SER A 153 -1.08 6.20 21.01
C SER A 153 -1.27 5.49 22.34
N LYS A 154 -0.29 5.55 23.27
CA LYS A 154 -0.45 4.93 24.59
C LYS A 154 -1.36 5.77 25.48
N PRO A 155 -2.47 5.22 26.03
CA PRO A 155 -3.37 5.96 26.92
C PRO A 155 -2.67 6.59 28.12
N ASP A 156 -1.68 5.90 28.70
CA ASP A 156 -0.92 6.38 29.87
C ASP A 156 -0.26 7.75 29.66
N ASN A 157 0.09 8.07 28.42
CA ASN A 157 0.78 9.32 28.09
C ASN A 157 -0.18 10.50 27.92
N ASN A 158 -1.51 10.26 27.90
CA ASN A 158 -2.57 11.26 27.81
C ASN A 158 -2.43 12.26 26.63
N LEU A 159 -1.79 11.82 25.54
CA LEU A 159 -1.50 12.61 24.34
C LEU A 159 -2.62 12.49 23.31
N ALA A 160 -2.62 11.40 22.53
CA ALA A 160 -3.65 11.18 21.51
C ALA A 160 -4.91 10.52 22.10
N LEU A 161 -4.72 9.64 23.09
CA LEU A 161 -5.78 8.94 23.80
C LEU A 161 -5.88 9.44 25.23
N ASP A 162 -7.12 9.48 25.73
CA ASP A 162 -7.42 9.77 27.12
C ASP A 162 -7.01 8.61 28.02
N LYS A 163 -6.39 8.90 29.17
CA LYS A 163 -5.84 7.89 30.07
C LYS A 163 -6.90 6.97 30.66
N ASP A 164 -8.02 7.54 31.08
CA ASP A 164 -9.04 6.82 31.85
C ASP A 164 -9.96 6.02 30.93
N THR A 165 -10.33 6.62 29.80
CA THR A 165 -11.34 6.06 28.90
C THR A 165 -10.75 5.34 27.69
N GLY A 166 -9.53 5.69 27.28
CA GLY A 166 -8.92 5.22 26.04
C GLY A 166 -9.55 5.78 24.76
N TYR A 167 -10.48 6.76 24.87
CA TYR A 167 -11.03 7.46 23.72
C TYR A 167 -9.99 8.39 23.10
N ILE A 168 -10.18 8.73 21.82
CA ILE A 168 -9.36 9.73 21.14
C ILE A 168 -9.61 11.11 21.76
N LYS A 169 -8.65 11.57 22.56
CA LYS A 169 -8.62 12.90 23.17
C LYS A 169 -8.18 13.95 22.15
N ASN A 170 -7.16 13.66 21.35
CA ASN A 170 -6.65 14.55 20.31
C ASN A 170 -6.60 13.84 18.96
N ALA A 171 -7.66 14.04 18.15
CA ALA A 171 -7.80 13.42 16.84
C ALA A 171 -6.69 13.84 15.85
N ASN A 172 -6.17 15.08 15.97
CA ASN A 172 -5.10 15.54 15.09
C ASN A 172 -3.81 14.76 15.35
N ILE A 173 -3.37 14.62 16.61
CA ILE A 173 -2.19 13.79 16.94
C ILE A 173 -2.42 12.36 16.48
N TYR A 174 -3.60 11.80 16.79
CA TYR A 174 -3.94 10.43 16.47
C TYR A 174 -3.86 10.15 14.96
N PHE A 175 -4.67 10.80 14.15
CA PHE A 175 -4.73 10.50 12.72
C PHE A 175 -3.47 10.95 11.95
N SER A 176 -2.84 12.06 12.35
CA SER A 176 -1.63 12.52 11.66
C SER A 176 -0.41 11.64 11.93
N SER A 177 -0.25 11.12 13.15
CA SER A 177 0.83 10.18 13.48
C SER A 177 0.66 8.84 12.75
N TRP A 178 -0.57 8.31 12.73
CA TRP A 178 -0.95 7.15 11.93
C TRP A 178 -0.66 7.33 10.45
N GLY A 179 -1.10 8.46 9.88
CA GLY A 179 -0.85 8.80 8.48
C GLY A 179 0.65 8.91 8.19
N ALA A 180 1.41 9.58 9.06
CA ALA A 180 2.85 9.75 8.90
C ALA A 180 3.57 8.40 8.88
N PHE A 181 3.26 7.50 9.83
CA PHE A 181 3.79 6.14 9.85
C PHE A 181 3.51 5.38 8.53
N VAL A 182 2.26 5.39 8.07
CA VAL A 182 1.87 4.72 6.81
C VAL A 182 2.65 5.30 5.62
N VAL A 183 2.76 6.63 5.53
CA VAL A 183 3.51 7.29 4.46
C VAL A 183 4.99 6.91 4.51
N THR A 184 5.60 6.82 5.70
CA THR A 184 7.00 6.39 5.86
C THR A 184 7.21 4.94 5.41
N VAL A 185 6.30 4.02 5.75
CA VAL A 185 6.34 2.63 5.26
C VAL A 185 6.24 2.60 3.73
N ILE A 186 5.37 3.42 3.13
CA ILE A 186 5.24 3.51 1.67
C ILE A 186 6.55 4.02 1.04
N ILE A 187 7.18 5.05 1.60
CA ILE A 187 8.46 5.58 1.11
C ILE A 187 9.53 4.48 1.17
N PHE A 188 9.66 3.79 2.30
CA PHE A 188 10.64 2.70 2.46
C PHE A 188 10.39 1.55 1.47
N ALA A 189 9.14 1.12 1.30
CA ALA A 189 8.79 0.10 0.31
C ALA A 189 9.16 0.54 -1.12
N LYS A 190 8.88 1.80 -1.49
CA LYS A 190 9.25 2.37 -2.79
C LYS A 190 10.77 2.47 -2.99
N TYR A 191 11.52 2.65 -1.91
CA TYR A 191 12.98 2.63 -1.92
C TYR A 191 13.54 1.21 -2.14
N ILE A 192 13.04 0.21 -1.41
CA ILE A 192 13.46 -1.20 -1.59
C ILE A 192 13.20 -1.66 -3.03
N GLN A 193 12.06 -1.26 -3.59
CA GLN A 193 11.72 -1.46 -5.02
C GLN A 193 12.72 -0.79 -5.97
N SER A 194 13.35 0.31 -5.56
CA SER A 194 14.35 1.04 -6.35
C SER A 194 15.70 0.35 -6.38
N ILE A 195 16.19 -0.12 -5.23
CA ILE A 195 17.57 -0.60 -5.09
C ILE A 195 17.75 -1.96 -5.71
N HIS A 196 16.80 -2.86 -5.51
CA HIS A 196 17.08 -4.24 -5.82
C HIS A 196 17.27 -4.50 -7.30
N ASN A 197 16.88 -3.58 -8.20
CA ASN A 197 17.01 -3.71 -9.67
C ASN A 197 16.57 -5.06 -10.23
N ILE A 198 15.95 -5.91 -9.41
CA ILE A 198 15.29 -7.13 -9.82
C ILE A 198 14.32 -6.64 -10.89
N ASN A 199 14.14 -7.42 -11.94
CA ASN A 199 13.03 -7.20 -12.87
C ASN A 199 11.65 -7.26 -12.17
N LEU A 200 11.59 -7.21 -10.83
CA LEU A 200 10.63 -6.46 -10.02
C LEU A 200 10.12 -5.21 -10.72
N ARG A 201 10.87 -4.45 -11.53
CA ARG A 201 10.22 -3.35 -12.27
C ARG A 201 9.18 -3.82 -13.29
N ALA A 202 9.41 -4.95 -13.96
CA ALA A 202 8.43 -5.61 -14.82
C ALA A 202 7.38 -6.38 -13.98
N GLU A 203 7.82 -7.05 -12.91
CA GLU A 203 6.96 -7.89 -12.07
C GLU A 203 6.09 -7.09 -11.08
N LEU A 204 6.61 -6.02 -10.45
CA LEU A 204 5.85 -4.93 -9.82
C LEU A 204 5.23 -3.98 -10.83
N LYS A 205 5.52 -3.98 -12.13
CA LYS A 205 4.58 -3.34 -13.07
C LYS A 205 3.32 -4.19 -13.20
N ARG A 206 3.49 -5.52 -13.18
CA ARG A 206 2.39 -6.49 -13.25
C ARG A 206 1.63 -6.65 -11.94
N ARG A 207 2.29 -6.56 -10.77
CA ARG A 207 1.72 -6.95 -9.46
C ARG A 207 1.95 -5.98 -8.28
N PRO A 208 2.19 -4.66 -8.46
CA PRO A 208 2.63 -3.81 -7.35
C PRO A 208 1.59 -3.68 -6.25
N ARG A 209 0.32 -3.65 -6.66
CA ARG A 209 -0.80 -3.38 -5.78
C ARG A 209 -1.00 -4.51 -4.78
N ARG A 210 -0.93 -5.78 -5.23
CA ARG A 210 -1.15 -6.96 -4.37
C ARG A 210 -0.06 -7.09 -3.31
N LEU A 211 1.20 -6.93 -3.69
CA LEU A 211 2.31 -6.99 -2.73
C LEU A 211 2.17 -5.91 -1.65
N THR A 212 1.82 -4.66 -2.03
CA THR A 212 1.56 -3.58 -1.07
C THR A 212 0.38 -3.90 -0.15
N LEU A 213 -0.68 -4.53 -0.67
CA LEU A 213 -1.83 -4.92 0.15
C LEU A 213 -1.48 -6.02 1.16
N TRP A 214 -0.67 -7.02 0.79
CA TRP A 214 -0.22 -8.07 1.71
C TRP A 214 0.68 -7.53 2.82
N PHE A 215 1.61 -6.62 2.51
CA PHE A 215 2.40 -5.93 3.54
C PHE A 215 1.54 -5.01 4.40
N GLY A 216 0.55 -4.33 3.80
CA GLY A 216 -0.42 -3.55 4.55
C GLY A 216 -1.19 -4.43 5.53
N LEU A 217 -1.66 -5.61 5.09
CA LEU A 217 -2.37 -6.56 5.93
C LEU A 217 -1.47 -7.03 7.08
N MET A 218 -0.21 -7.36 6.80
CA MET A 218 0.78 -7.72 7.82
C MET A 218 0.95 -6.60 8.86
N ALA A 219 1.16 -5.36 8.41
CA ALA A 219 1.35 -4.22 9.29
C ALA A 219 0.12 -3.98 10.18
N SER A 220 -1.08 -3.93 9.60
CA SER A 220 -2.35 -3.80 10.35
C SER A 220 -2.54 -4.93 11.36
N SER A 221 -2.09 -6.14 11.03
CA SER A 221 -2.22 -7.30 11.92
C SER A 221 -1.25 -7.25 13.11
N LEU A 222 -0.05 -6.70 12.92
CA LEU A 222 0.90 -6.44 14.01
C LEU A 222 0.36 -5.39 14.98
N ILE A 223 -0.26 -4.33 14.45
CA ILE A 223 -0.93 -3.30 15.25
C ILE A 223 -2.09 -3.91 16.04
N LEU A 224 -2.91 -4.72 15.38
CA LEU A 224 -4.02 -5.44 16.00
C LEU A 224 -3.53 -6.31 17.16
N SER A 225 -2.47 -7.09 16.94
CA SER A 225 -1.87 -7.94 17.97
C SER A 225 -1.27 -7.13 19.11
N GLY A 226 -0.47 -6.10 18.81
CA GLY A 226 0.19 -5.28 19.81
C GLY A 226 -0.81 -4.50 20.68
N SER A 227 -1.81 -3.88 20.06
CA SER A 227 -2.85 -3.14 20.78
C SER A 227 -3.72 -4.07 21.63
N SER A 228 -4.03 -5.27 21.14
CA SER A 228 -4.78 -6.27 21.93
C SER A 228 -3.97 -6.79 23.11
N GLY A 229 -2.66 -6.98 22.94
CA GLY A 229 -1.75 -7.44 23.99
C GLY A 229 -1.63 -6.41 25.11
N ASP A 230 -1.48 -5.14 24.77
CA ASP A 230 -1.42 -4.04 25.74
C ASP A 230 -2.74 -3.89 26.52
N ILE A 231 -3.88 -4.01 25.84
CA ILE A 231 -5.20 -4.01 26.52
C ILE A 231 -5.35 -5.23 27.43
N TYR A 232 -4.85 -6.40 27.02
CA TYR A 232 -4.89 -7.60 27.82
C TYR A 232 -4.05 -7.46 29.10
N THR A 233 -2.78 -7.05 29.01
CA THR A 233 -1.93 -6.89 30.20
C THR A 233 -2.42 -5.78 31.12
N SER A 234 -2.89 -4.65 30.59
CA SER A 234 -3.33 -3.50 31.40
C SER A 234 -4.66 -3.70 32.13
N LYS A 235 -5.61 -4.47 31.57
CA LYS A 235 -6.97 -4.62 32.15
C LYS A 235 -7.27 -6.02 32.68
N CYS A 236 -6.58 -7.05 32.18
CA CYS A 236 -6.89 -8.44 32.55
C CYS A 236 -5.96 -9.04 33.60
N GLU A 237 -4.75 -8.49 33.79
CA GLU A 237 -3.83 -8.97 34.82
C GLU A 237 -4.02 -8.27 36.17
N THR A 238 -4.42 -6.99 36.15
CA THR A 238 -4.48 -6.10 37.32
C THR A 238 -5.87 -5.94 37.92
N GLU A 239 -6.93 -6.23 37.16
CA GLU A 239 -8.31 -5.93 37.54
C GLU A 239 -9.19 -7.19 37.45
N ASN A 240 -10.21 -7.31 38.32
CA ASN A 240 -11.28 -8.32 38.20
C ASN A 240 -12.21 -7.98 37.02
N SER A 241 -11.62 -7.78 35.84
CA SER A 241 -12.33 -7.46 34.63
C SER A 241 -13.16 -8.65 34.16
N ASN A 242 -14.16 -8.36 33.34
CA ASN A 242 -15.08 -9.37 32.84
C ASN A 242 -14.32 -10.44 32.04
N ILE A 243 -14.36 -11.70 32.48
CA ILE A 243 -13.66 -12.84 31.84
C ILE A 243 -13.91 -12.87 30.32
N SER A 244 -15.13 -12.54 29.88
CA SER A 244 -15.48 -12.52 28.46
C SER A 244 -14.73 -11.45 27.65
N PHE A 245 -14.40 -10.30 28.24
CA PHE A 245 -13.60 -9.25 27.63
C PHE A 245 -12.16 -9.73 27.40
N CYS A 246 -11.56 -10.32 28.42
CA CYS A 246 -10.18 -10.81 28.38
C CYS A 246 -9.99 -11.96 27.40
N VAL A 247 -10.97 -12.88 27.32
CA VAL A 247 -10.97 -13.94 26.31
C VAL A 247 -10.97 -13.36 24.90
N ILE A 248 -11.74 -12.28 24.65
CA ILE A 248 -11.78 -11.64 23.32
C ILE A 248 -10.48 -10.90 23.03
N ALA A 249 -9.91 -10.16 24.00
CA ALA A 249 -8.62 -9.50 23.84
C ALA A 249 -7.51 -10.51 23.49
N ASN A 250 -7.43 -11.62 24.21
CA ASN A 250 -6.45 -12.67 23.91
C ASN A 250 -6.67 -13.31 22.53
N ARG A 251 -7.92 -13.62 22.16
CA ARG A 251 -8.25 -14.11 20.81
C ARG A 251 -7.86 -13.11 19.71
N SER A 252 -7.91 -11.81 20.01
CA SER A 252 -7.53 -10.75 19.06
C SER A 252 -6.02 -10.68 18.85
N VAL A 253 -5.22 -10.95 19.90
CA VAL A 253 -3.76 -11.15 19.78
C VAL A 253 -3.47 -12.29 18.80
N ILE A 254 -4.10 -13.45 19.04
CA ILE A 254 -3.91 -14.65 18.20
C ILE A 254 -4.34 -14.37 16.76
N LEU A 255 -5.50 -13.75 16.55
CA LEU A 255 -5.99 -13.37 15.23
C LEU A 255 -4.99 -12.46 14.49
N GLY A 256 -4.46 -11.44 15.16
CA GLY A 256 -3.44 -10.54 14.63
C GLY A 256 -2.16 -11.28 14.24
N LEU A 257 -1.62 -12.14 15.11
CA LEU A 257 -0.43 -12.94 14.79
C LEU A 257 -0.66 -13.86 13.59
N CYS A 258 -1.74 -14.63 13.58
CA CYS A 258 -2.06 -15.54 12.47
C CYS A 258 -2.21 -14.78 11.14
N THR A 259 -2.93 -13.66 11.15
CA THR A 259 -3.14 -12.82 9.95
C THR A 259 -1.83 -12.20 9.48
N GLY A 260 -0.99 -11.74 10.41
CA GLY A 260 0.34 -11.20 10.13
C GLY A 260 1.25 -12.21 9.46
N PHE A 261 1.33 -13.44 10.01
CA PHE A 261 2.16 -14.51 9.43
C PHE A 261 1.65 -14.97 8.06
N VAL A 262 0.34 -15.10 7.86
CA VAL A 262 -0.22 -15.41 6.53
C VAL A 262 0.11 -14.29 5.55
N GLY A 263 -0.03 -13.02 5.97
CA GLY A 263 0.29 -11.87 5.12
C GLY A 263 1.77 -11.83 4.71
N LEU A 264 2.68 -12.04 5.66
CA LEU A 264 4.11 -12.14 5.39
C LEU A 264 4.44 -13.34 4.48
N GLY A 265 3.87 -14.50 4.77
CA GLY A 265 4.05 -15.72 3.97
C GLY A 265 3.62 -15.52 2.52
N MET A 266 2.47 -14.91 2.28
CA MET A 266 1.98 -14.58 0.94
C MET A 266 2.83 -13.51 0.24
N ALA A 267 3.28 -12.48 0.97
CA ALA A 267 4.18 -11.46 0.42
C ALA A 267 5.52 -12.08 -0.02
N CYS A 268 6.15 -12.89 0.83
CA CYS A 268 7.37 -13.63 0.49
C CYS A 268 7.12 -14.58 -0.68
N PHE A 269 6.02 -15.32 -0.66
CA PHE A 269 5.66 -16.24 -1.73
C PHE A 269 5.53 -15.52 -3.08
N LEU A 270 4.89 -14.34 -3.12
CA LEU A 270 4.80 -13.51 -4.31
C LEU A 270 6.16 -12.98 -4.79
N LEU A 271 7.10 -12.73 -3.88
CA LEU A 271 8.45 -12.29 -4.22
C LEU A 271 9.32 -13.42 -4.79
N PHE A 272 9.14 -14.65 -4.31
CA PHE A 272 9.97 -15.80 -4.70
C PHE A 272 9.37 -16.67 -5.82
N SER A 273 8.07 -16.55 -6.10
CA SER A 273 7.44 -17.28 -7.20
C SER A 273 8.01 -16.82 -8.55
N SER A 274 8.77 -17.68 -9.23
CA SER A 274 9.35 -17.38 -10.54
C SER A 274 8.27 -17.21 -11.62
N GLU A 275 8.61 -16.44 -12.68
CA GLU A 275 7.71 -16.04 -13.77
C GLU A 275 7.12 -17.20 -14.59
N ASN A 276 7.68 -18.41 -14.48
CA ASN A 276 7.41 -19.48 -15.44
C ASN A 276 6.27 -20.42 -14.99
N ALA A 277 5.13 -20.26 -15.67
CA ALA A 277 4.08 -21.26 -15.94
C ALA A 277 3.01 -21.62 -14.88
N LYS A 278 3.12 -21.22 -13.60
CA LYS A 278 2.11 -21.59 -12.56
C LYS A 278 1.15 -20.47 -12.12
N THR A 279 1.05 -19.39 -12.89
CA THR A 279 0.33 -18.15 -12.51
C THR A 279 -1.14 -18.38 -12.12
N LEU A 280 -1.88 -19.28 -12.78
CA LEU A 280 -3.30 -19.51 -12.46
C LEU A 280 -3.51 -20.27 -11.15
N ILE A 281 -2.72 -21.31 -10.89
CA ILE A 281 -2.86 -22.09 -9.65
C ILE A 281 -2.54 -21.20 -8.46
N PHE A 282 -1.48 -20.39 -8.57
CA PHE A 282 -1.09 -19.44 -7.54
C PHE A 282 -2.13 -18.35 -7.32
N LEU A 283 -2.66 -17.78 -8.40
CA LEU A 283 -3.72 -16.78 -8.30
C LEU A 283 -5.00 -17.37 -7.67
N SER A 284 -5.31 -18.63 -7.97
CA SER A 284 -6.43 -19.35 -7.33
C SER A 284 -6.19 -19.58 -5.84
N ALA A 285 -4.96 -19.98 -5.46
CA ALA A 285 -4.59 -20.12 -4.06
C ALA A 285 -4.66 -18.78 -3.31
N GLU A 286 -4.15 -17.69 -3.90
CA GLU A 286 -4.24 -16.33 -3.34
C GLU A 286 -5.70 -15.88 -3.17
N LEU A 287 -6.57 -16.18 -4.13
CA LEU A 287 -8.00 -15.90 -4.03
C LEU A 287 -8.65 -16.64 -2.85
N VAL A 288 -8.37 -17.94 -2.71
CA VAL A 288 -8.93 -18.74 -1.62
C VAL A 288 -8.42 -18.25 -0.26
N VAL A 289 -7.12 -18.01 -0.15
CA VAL A 289 -6.52 -17.49 1.10
C VAL A 289 -7.11 -16.12 1.45
N SER A 290 -7.19 -15.20 0.50
CA SER A 290 -7.74 -13.85 0.75
C SER A 290 -9.23 -13.89 1.11
N PHE A 291 -10.02 -14.79 0.51
CA PHE A 291 -11.41 -15.02 0.91
C PHE A 291 -11.53 -15.52 2.35
N VAL A 292 -10.76 -16.55 2.72
CA VAL A 292 -10.73 -17.09 4.09
C VAL A 292 -10.31 -15.99 5.08
N MET A 293 -9.28 -15.20 4.75
CA MET A 293 -8.85 -14.10 5.59
C MET A 293 -9.91 -13.02 5.74
N ALA A 294 -10.67 -12.70 4.68
CA ALA A 294 -11.77 -11.74 4.75
C ALA A 294 -12.89 -12.24 5.67
N THR A 295 -13.25 -13.52 5.60
CA THR A 295 -14.26 -14.12 6.49
C THR A 295 -13.80 -14.13 7.94
N VAL A 296 -12.57 -14.60 8.21
CA VAL A 296 -12.02 -14.69 9.57
C VAL A 296 -11.86 -13.29 10.18
N ASN A 297 -11.35 -12.31 9.43
CA ASN A 297 -11.28 -10.93 9.90
C ASN A 297 -12.67 -10.29 10.07
N GLY A 298 -13.66 -10.65 9.25
CA GLY A 298 -15.04 -10.16 9.40
C GLY A 298 -15.68 -10.63 10.70
N ILE A 299 -15.50 -11.91 11.04
CA ILE A 299 -15.92 -12.47 12.33
C ILE A 299 -15.13 -11.79 13.46
N GLY A 300 -13.82 -11.63 13.29
CA GLY A 300 -12.94 -10.94 14.24
C GLY A 300 -13.42 -9.53 14.57
N VAL A 301 -13.65 -8.70 13.55
CA VAL A 301 -14.20 -7.34 13.69
C VAL A 301 -15.51 -7.37 14.46
N SER A 302 -16.45 -8.26 14.11
CA SER A 302 -17.74 -8.34 14.80
C SER A 302 -17.62 -8.63 16.31
N HIS A 303 -16.62 -9.42 16.72
CA HIS A 303 -16.36 -9.72 18.13
C HIS A 303 -15.56 -8.62 18.83
N ILE A 304 -14.59 -8.03 18.14
CA ILE A 304 -13.69 -7.01 18.69
C ILE A 304 -14.43 -5.70 18.92
N THR A 305 -15.22 -5.27 17.93
CA THR A 305 -15.82 -3.93 17.90
C THR A 305 -17.26 -3.88 18.42
N ARG A 306 -17.76 -4.97 19.03
CA ARG A 306 -19.03 -4.93 19.76
C ARG A 306 -18.91 -4.02 20.98
N GLU A 307 -20.04 -3.54 21.49
CA GLU A 307 -20.09 -2.60 22.63
C GLU A 307 -19.33 -3.10 23.87
N SER A 308 -19.40 -4.41 24.16
CA SER A 308 -18.67 -5.07 25.26
C SER A 308 -17.30 -5.62 24.86
N GLY A 309 -16.82 -5.32 23.66
CA GLY A 309 -15.55 -5.79 23.13
C GLY A 309 -14.39 -4.83 23.43
N PRO A 310 -13.14 -5.31 23.39
CA PRO A 310 -11.95 -4.49 23.63
C PRO A 310 -11.74 -3.37 22.60
N GLY A 311 -12.32 -3.50 21.40
CA GLY A 311 -12.34 -2.47 20.38
C GLY A 311 -13.68 -1.75 20.27
N GLY A 312 -14.57 -1.84 21.27
CA GLY A 312 -15.84 -1.08 21.27
C GLY A 312 -15.62 0.44 21.33
N VAL A 313 -14.51 0.86 21.95
CA VAL A 313 -14.01 2.24 21.94
C VAL A 313 -13.22 2.49 20.66
N ILE A 314 -13.43 3.64 20.02
CA ILE A 314 -12.67 4.05 18.82
C ILE A 314 -11.21 4.30 19.24
N ASN A 315 -10.35 3.31 19.00
CA ASN A 315 -8.93 3.31 19.33
C ASN A 315 -8.13 2.53 18.26
N ASN A 316 -6.83 2.29 18.52
CA ASN A 316 -5.96 1.52 17.61
C ASN A 316 -6.53 0.14 17.27
N LEU A 317 -7.11 -0.54 18.26
CA LEU A 317 -7.68 -1.87 18.09
C LEU A 317 -8.90 -1.84 17.14
N PHE A 318 -9.75 -0.83 17.27
CA PHE A 318 -10.85 -0.59 16.34
C PHE A 318 -10.33 -0.42 14.90
N PHE A 319 -9.44 0.55 14.64
CA PHE A 319 -8.98 0.81 13.27
C PHE A 319 -8.15 -0.33 12.68
N ALA A 320 -7.32 -0.99 13.48
CA ALA A 320 -6.50 -2.11 13.01
C ALA A 320 -7.36 -3.32 12.59
N SER A 321 -8.40 -3.65 13.37
CA SER A 321 -9.31 -4.74 13.03
C SER A 321 -10.08 -4.45 11.72
N TRP A 322 -10.63 -3.24 11.58
CA TRP A 322 -11.27 -2.80 10.34
C TRP A 322 -10.29 -2.73 9.17
N GLY A 323 -9.05 -2.28 9.41
CA GLY A 323 -7.99 -2.26 8.41
C GLY A 323 -7.69 -3.65 7.87
N CYS A 324 -7.56 -4.66 8.74
CA CYS A 324 -7.36 -6.04 8.33
C CYS A 324 -8.52 -6.58 7.48
N LEU A 325 -9.77 -6.26 7.84
CA LEU A 325 -10.96 -6.62 7.07
C LEU A 325 -10.97 -5.94 5.69
N CYS A 326 -10.81 -4.63 5.64
CA CYS A 326 -10.82 -3.88 4.37
C CYS A 326 -9.69 -4.32 3.43
N LEU A 327 -8.49 -4.55 3.95
CA LEU A 327 -7.35 -4.99 3.16
C LEU A 327 -7.54 -6.41 2.61
N SER A 328 -8.04 -7.34 3.42
CA SER A 328 -8.33 -8.71 2.97
C SER A 328 -9.41 -8.76 1.89
N ILE A 329 -10.51 -7.99 2.05
CA ILE A 329 -11.53 -7.80 1.02
C ILE A 329 -10.92 -7.21 -0.26
N TRP A 330 -10.04 -6.22 -0.13
CA TRP A 330 -9.43 -5.58 -1.29
C TRP A 330 -8.48 -6.53 -2.03
N ILE A 331 -7.70 -7.35 -1.31
CA ILE A 331 -6.87 -8.38 -1.93
C ILE A 331 -7.75 -9.36 -2.72
N PHE A 332 -8.85 -9.81 -2.12
CA PHE A 332 -9.80 -10.71 -2.76
C PHE A 332 -10.34 -10.14 -4.08
N PHE A 333 -10.82 -8.89 -4.10
CA PHE A 333 -11.30 -8.26 -5.33
C PHE A 333 -10.22 -8.08 -6.38
N ASN A 334 -9.00 -7.69 -5.99
CA ASN A 334 -7.89 -7.60 -6.97
C ASN A 334 -7.55 -8.97 -7.56
N CYS A 335 -7.68 -10.06 -6.80
CA CYS A 335 -7.49 -11.41 -7.33
C CYS A 335 -8.59 -11.78 -8.33
N LEU A 336 -9.85 -11.45 -8.04
CA LEU A 336 -10.97 -11.68 -8.97
C LEU A 336 -10.78 -10.92 -10.30
N ASP A 337 -10.41 -9.64 -10.22
CA ASP A 337 -10.17 -8.78 -11.38
C ASP A 337 -9.04 -9.33 -12.27
N GLU A 338 -8.00 -9.90 -11.66
CA GLU A 338 -6.90 -10.48 -12.41
C GLU A 338 -7.26 -11.84 -13.05
N ILE A 339 -8.08 -12.65 -12.36
CA ILE A 339 -8.61 -13.90 -12.93
C ILE A 339 -9.48 -13.61 -14.15
N SER A 340 -10.39 -12.63 -14.05
CA SER A 340 -11.28 -12.25 -15.16
C SER A 340 -10.47 -11.73 -16.36
N SER A 341 -9.53 -10.82 -16.12
CA SER A 341 -8.63 -10.27 -17.13
C SER A 341 -7.77 -11.35 -17.83
N ASN A 342 -7.30 -12.35 -17.07
CA ASN A 342 -6.52 -13.46 -17.64
C ASN A 342 -7.38 -14.44 -18.45
N LYS A 343 -8.66 -14.63 -18.09
CA LYS A 343 -9.59 -15.44 -18.88
C LYS A 343 -9.86 -14.80 -20.24
N GLU A 344 -10.09 -13.48 -20.27
CA GLU A 344 -10.32 -12.72 -21.51
C GLU A 344 -9.09 -12.79 -22.44
N LYS A 345 -7.88 -12.55 -21.93
CA LYS A 345 -6.64 -12.66 -22.72
C LYS A 345 -6.47 -14.04 -23.36
N ARG A 346 -6.73 -15.11 -22.60
CA ARG A 346 -6.65 -16.49 -23.13
C ARG A 346 -7.70 -16.78 -24.19
N GLN A 347 -8.89 -16.19 -24.09
CA GLN A 347 -9.91 -16.31 -25.13
C GLN A 347 -9.46 -15.61 -26.41
N ILE A 348 -8.89 -14.40 -26.30
CA ILE A 348 -8.34 -13.65 -27.44
C ILE A 348 -7.19 -14.41 -28.10
N GLU A 349 -6.23 -14.92 -27.32
CA GLU A 349 -5.10 -15.69 -27.84
C GLU A 349 -5.57 -16.95 -28.59
N ARG A 350 -6.57 -17.67 -28.06
CA ARG A 350 -7.17 -18.82 -28.75
C ARG A 350 -7.88 -18.43 -30.04
N ALA A 351 -8.60 -17.31 -30.05
CA ALA A 351 -9.27 -16.79 -31.24
C ALA A 351 -8.25 -16.39 -32.33
N CYS A 352 -7.17 -15.69 -31.96
CA CYS A 352 -6.08 -15.34 -32.87
C CYS A 352 -5.37 -16.58 -33.42
N TYR A 353 -5.12 -17.59 -32.58
CA TYR A 353 -4.52 -18.85 -33.03
C TYR A 353 -5.41 -19.57 -34.06
N HIS A 354 -6.72 -19.62 -33.82
CA HIS A 354 -7.66 -20.19 -34.79
C HIS A 354 -7.72 -19.39 -36.10
N ASP A 355 -7.68 -18.06 -36.06
CA ASP A 355 -7.65 -17.23 -37.29
C ASP A 355 -6.36 -17.44 -38.09
N MET A 356 -5.21 -17.47 -37.42
CA MET A 356 -3.92 -17.74 -38.06
C MET A 356 -3.91 -19.13 -38.71
N SER A 357 -4.37 -20.16 -37.99
CA SER A 357 -4.50 -21.52 -38.53
C SER A 357 -5.44 -21.57 -39.75
N ARG A 358 -6.55 -20.81 -39.73
CA ARG A 358 -7.48 -20.72 -40.88
C ARG A 358 -6.83 -20.08 -42.10
N ARG A 359 -6.04 -19.02 -41.92
CA ARG A 359 -5.32 -18.35 -43.02
C ARG A 359 -4.26 -19.24 -43.66
N GLU A 360 -3.51 -20.00 -42.86
CA GLU A 360 -2.52 -20.97 -43.36
C GLU A 360 -3.15 -22.08 -44.20
N VAL A 361 -4.38 -22.50 -43.87
CA VAL A 361 -5.12 -23.47 -44.68
C VAL A 361 -5.57 -22.84 -46.00
N LEU A 362 -6.07 -21.59 -45.98
CA LEU A 362 -6.51 -20.90 -47.19
C LEU A 362 -5.35 -20.60 -48.16
N THR A 363 -4.16 -20.27 -47.67
CA THR A 363 -2.99 -20.05 -48.54
C THR A 363 -2.50 -21.34 -49.20
N LYS A 364 -2.59 -22.49 -48.51
CA LYS A 364 -2.29 -23.81 -49.10
C LYS A 364 -3.29 -24.21 -50.19
N ILE A 365 -4.57 -23.86 -50.04
CA ILE A 365 -5.59 -24.16 -51.06
C ILE A 365 -5.37 -23.32 -52.33
N ASN A 366 -5.18 -22.00 -52.19
CA ASN A 366 -5.00 -21.12 -53.35
C ASN A 366 -3.65 -21.28 -54.06
N GLY A 367 -2.62 -21.79 -53.37
CA GLY A 367 -1.29 -22.03 -53.95
C GLY A 367 -1.24 -23.19 -54.97
N ASN A 368 -2.24 -24.08 -54.98
CA ASN A 368 -2.29 -25.19 -55.94
C ASN A 368 -2.93 -24.82 -57.29
N ASP A 369 -3.53 -23.65 -57.43
CA ASP A 369 -4.19 -23.21 -58.67
C ASP A 369 -3.33 -22.24 -59.52
N GLN A 370 -2.04 -22.06 -59.20
CA GLN A 370 -1.09 -21.30 -60.04
C GLN A 370 0.00 -22.19 -60.68
N ILE A 371 -0.40 -23.32 -61.27
CA ILE A 371 0.31 -23.88 -62.43
C ILE A 371 -0.38 -23.34 -63.68
N TYR A 372 -0.21 -22.04 -63.97
CA TYR A 372 -0.38 -21.54 -65.32
C TYR A 372 0.99 -21.53 -65.97
N THR A 373 1.21 -22.53 -66.80
CA THR A 373 2.19 -22.60 -67.87
C THR A 373 2.33 -21.24 -68.56
N VAL A 374 3.46 -20.56 -68.31
CA VAL A 374 3.99 -19.56 -69.22
C VAL A 374 4.74 -20.36 -70.29
N ALA A 375 4.10 -20.48 -71.46
CA ALA A 375 4.70 -20.97 -72.69
C ALA A 375 5.50 -19.85 -73.37
#